data_AF-K2EDP2-F1
#
_entry.id   AF-K2EDP2-F1
#
_cell.length_a   1.000
_cell.length_b   1.000
_cell.length_c   1.000
_cell.angle_alpha   90.00
_cell.angle_beta   90.00
_cell.angle_gamma   90.00
#
_symmetry.space_group_name_H-M   'P 1'
#
loop_
_entity.id
_entity.type
_entity.pdbx_description
1 polymer ?
#
loop_
_entity_poly.entity_id
_entity_poly.type
_entity_poly.pdbx_seq_one_letter_code
_entity_poly.pdbx_strand_id
1 'polypeptide(L)'
;KIYSCHEPQVSCIAKGKAYKPYEFGCKAGIVLTERKGIVLSMTTHSGNPYDGYLLTESKRRAEINGNTAIKRILVDRGFRGHDVTDAEVLVSYTKGLPPSLKRALRRRQAIEPWIGHMKHDGKLGRCHLKGLLGDQIHATLVAAAHNFRTILRKLRLFCVEFFGWIKKSD
;
A
#
# COMPACT_ATOMS: atom_id res chain seq x y z
N LYS A 1 -21.46 15.68 5.51
CA LYS A 1 -21.69 16.39 4.22
C LYS A 1 -21.71 15.34 3.11
N ILE A 2 -22.70 15.38 2.23
CA ILE A 2 -22.79 14.46 1.08
C ILE A 2 -22.03 15.10 -0.08
N TYR A 3 -21.08 14.36 -0.65
CA TYR A 3 -20.24 14.82 -1.77
C TYR A 3 -20.64 14.22 -3.12
N SER A 4 -21.46 13.17 -3.10
CA SER A 4 -21.95 12.48 -4.29
C SER A 4 -23.36 11.97 -4.04
N CYS A 5 -24.28 12.24 -4.98
CA CYS A 5 -25.64 11.69 -4.92
C CYS A 5 -25.70 10.20 -5.25
N HIS A 6 -24.78 9.72 -6.09
CA HIS A 6 -24.75 8.32 -6.54
C HIS A 6 -23.99 7.40 -5.59
N GLU A 7 -23.22 7.96 -4.66
CA GLU A 7 -22.44 7.24 -3.65
C GLU A 7 -22.28 8.11 -2.37
N PRO A 8 -23.31 8.15 -1.50
CA PRO A 8 -23.37 9.10 -0.38
C PRO A 8 -22.24 8.99 0.65
N GLN A 9 -21.61 7.82 0.78
CA GLN A 9 -20.50 7.57 1.71
C GLN A 9 -19.14 8.11 1.21
N VAL A 10 -19.07 8.61 -0.03
CA VAL A 10 -17.84 9.21 -0.56
C VAL A 10 -17.38 10.33 0.38
N SER A 11 -16.10 10.27 0.74
CA SER A 11 -15.50 11.22 1.67
C SER A 11 -14.59 12.18 0.93
N CYS A 12 -14.58 13.43 1.38
CA CYS A 12 -13.60 14.43 0.92
C CYS A 12 -12.33 14.29 1.77
N ILE A 13 -11.21 14.05 1.11
CA ILE A 13 -9.90 13.84 1.71
C ILE A 13 -9.01 15.00 1.29
N ALA A 14 -8.61 15.82 2.24
CA ALA A 14 -7.68 16.91 1.98
C ALA A 14 -6.32 16.35 1.54
N LYS A 15 -5.81 16.89 0.44
CA LYS A 15 -4.46 16.71 -0.03
C LYS A 15 -3.67 17.95 0.32
N GLY A 16 -2.53 17.78 0.98
CA GLY A 16 -1.56 18.86 1.20
C GLY A 16 -0.84 19.33 -0.07
N LYS A 17 -1.54 19.40 -1.21
CA LYS A 17 -1.01 19.77 -2.53
C LYS A 17 -1.75 21.01 -3.03
N ALA A 18 -1.03 22.08 -3.35
CA ALA A 18 -1.61 23.37 -3.76
C ALA A 18 -2.51 23.26 -5.00
N TYR A 19 -2.10 22.52 -6.04
CA TYR A 19 -2.83 22.44 -7.31
C TYR A 19 -4.08 21.53 -7.26
N LYS A 20 -4.11 20.55 -6.34
CA LYS A 20 -5.28 19.67 -6.15
C LYS A 20 -5.46 19.41 -4.65
N PRO A 21 -6.15 20.33 -3.94
CA PRO A 21 -6.22 20.33 -2.49
C PRO A 21 -7.15 19.27 -1.92
N TYR A 22 -7.99 18.64 -2.73
CA TYR A 22 -8.94 17.61 -2.28
C TYR A 22 -9.00 16.44 -3.26
N GLU A 23 -9.21 15.24 -2.71
CA GLU A 23 -9.69 14.07 -3.43
C GLU A 23 -10.99 13.57 -2.84
N PHE A 24 -11.83 12.99 -3.68
CA PHE A 24 -13.11 12.42 -3.28
C PHE A 24 -13.06 10.91 -3.49
N GLY A 25 -13.43 10.16 -2.47
CA GLY A 25 -13.52 8.70 -2.56
C GLY A 25 -13.51 8.04 -1.19
N CYS A 26 -13.11 6.79 -1.18
CA CYS A 26 -12.89 6.00 0.03
C CYS A 26 -11.38 5.95 0.35
N LYS A 27 -11.02 6.06 1.62
CA LYS A 27 -9.62 6.06 2.03
C LYS A 27 -9.07 4.64 1.99
N ALA A 28 -8.04 4.40 1.18
CA ALA A 28 -7.38 3.11 1.10
C ALA A 28 -6.07 3.10 1.92
N GLY A 29 -5.94 2.11 2.81
CA GLY A 29 -4.70 1.78 3.51
C GLY A 29 -4.01 0.59 2.82
N ILE A 30 -2.69 0.64 2.69
CA ILE A 30 -1.91 -0.43 2.03
C ILE A 30 -0.69 -0.82 2.85
N VAL A 31 -0.45 -2.13 2.95
CA VAL A 31 0.74 -2.71 3.60
C VAL A 31 1.54 -3.50 2.59
N LEU A 32 2.84 -3.20 2.49
CA LEU A 32 3.76 -3.75 1.52
C LEU A 32 5.00 -4.32 2.20
N THR A 33 5.65 -5.32 1.60
CA THR A 33 7.01 -5.72 2.00
C THR A 33 8.03 -4.63 1.63
N GLU A 34 8.96 -4.29 2.54
CA GLU A 34 9.97 -3.22 2.31
C GLU A 34 10.80 -3.40 1.03
N ARG A 35 11.26 -4.64 0.75
CA ARG A 35 12.27 -4.88 -0.31
C ARG A 35 11.68 -5.17 -1.68
N LYS A 36 10.57 -5.90 -1.70
CA LYS A 36 9.97 -6.46 -2.92
C LYS A 36 8.57 -5.91 -3.18
N GLY A 37 8.09 -5.00 -2.31
CA GLY A 37 6.76 -4.37 -2.28
C GLY A 37 5.56 -5.26 -2.62
N ILE A 38 5.68 -6.56 -2.40
CA ILE A 38 4.52 -7.45 -2.40
C ILE A 38 3.50 -6.88 -1.42
N VAL A 39 2.27 -6.74 -1.88
CA VAL A 39 1.15 -6.26 -1.07
C VAL A 39 0.72 -7.38 -0.14
N LEU A 40 0.73 -7.12 1.16
CA LEU A 40 0.27 -8.05 2.18
C LEU A 40 -1.20 -7.83 2.51
N SER A 41 -1.64 -6.57 2.55
CA SER A 41 -3.02 -6.19 2.77
C SER A 41 -3.34 -4.86 2.11
N MET A 42 -4.60 -4.69 1.70
CA MET A 42 -5.15 -3.41 1.31
C MET A 42 -6.59 -3.31 1.83
N THR A 43 -6.86 -2.24 2.58
CA THR A 43 -8.15 -2.01 3.23
C THR A 43 -8.72 -0.67 2.80
N THR A 44 -10.04 -0.57 2.81
CA THR A 44 -10.76 0.67 2.56
C THR A 44 -11.53 1.09 3.81
N HIS A 45 -11.52 2.38 4.10
CA HIS A 45 -12.15 2.94 5.29
C HIS A 45 -13.10 4.05 4.91
N SER A 46 -14.32 3.98 5.44
CA SER A 46 -15.32 5.04 5.32
C SER A 46 -14.88 6.29 6.08
N GLY A 47 -15.20 7.47 5.56
CA GLY A 47 -14.80 8.73 6.18
C GLY A 47 -13.33 9.08 5.90
N ASN A 48 -12.74 9.83 6.84
CA ASN A 48 -11.31 10.12 6.85
C ASN A 48 -10.74 9.85 8.26
N PRO A 49 -10.69 8.58 8.69
CA PRO A 49 -10.12 8.22 9.99
C PRO A 49 -8.64 8.60 10.04
N TYR A 50 -8.16 8.90 11.24
CA TYR A 50 -6.75 9.20 11.46
C TYR A 50 -5.87 7.98 11.20
N ASP A 51 -4.77 8.18 10.47
CA ASP A 51 -3.90 7.08 10.00
C ASP A 51 -3.30 6.27 11.15
N GLY A 52 -2.94 6.92 12.27
CA GLY A 52 -2.36 6.26 13.44
C GLY A 52 -3.26 5.16 14.02
N TYR A 53 -4.58 5.38 14.02
CA TYR A 53 -5.56 4.40 14.52
C TYR A 53 -5.74 3.21 13.59
N LEU A 54 -5.45 3.37 12.29
CA LEU A 54 -5.56 2.29 11.31
C LEU A 54 -4.36 1.34 11.33
N LEU A 55 -3.25 1.73 11.97
CA LEU A 55 -2.00 0.98 11.87
C LEU A 55 -2.11 -0.42 12.48
N THR A 56 -2.75 -0.53 13.65
CA THR A 56 -2.93 -1.80 14.36
C THR A 56 -3.78 -2.78 13.55
N GLU A 57 -4.89 -2.31 12.98
CA GLU A 57 -5.73 -3.15 12.11
C GLU A 57 -4.99 -3.56 10.83
N SER A 58 -4.27 -2.61 10.20
CA SER A 58 -3.50 -2.85 8.98
C SER A 58 -2.41 -3.90 9.20
N LYS A 59 -1.68 -3.81 10.33
CA LYS A 59 -0.69 -4.80 10.79
C LYS A 59 -1.35 -6.16 10.94
N ARG A 60 -2.42 -6.26 11.74
CA ARG A 60 -3.11 -7.53 12.01
C ARG A 60 -3.54 -8.23 10.73
N ARG A 61 -4.15 -7.50 9.79
CA ARG A 61 -4.58 -8.06 8.49
C ARG A 61 -3.40 -8.53 7.65
N ALA A 62 -2.31 -7.78 7.64
CA ALA A 62 -1.09 -8.17 6.92
C ALA A 62 -0.45 -9.43 7.53
N GLU A 63 -0.48 -9.58 8.86
CA GLU A 63 0.02 -10.77 9.56
C GLU A 63 -0.84 -12.00 9.29
N ILE A 64 -2.17 -11.85 9.28
CA ILE A 64 -3.10 -12.93 8.92
C ILE A 64 -2.87 -13.39 7.48
N ASN A 65 -2.82 -12.45 6.54
CA ASN A 65 -2.62 -12.78 5.12
C ASN A 65 -1.23 -13.36 4.83
N GLY A 66 -0.20 -12.89 5.53
CA GLY A 66 1.18 -13.37 5.37
C GLY A 66 1.52 -14.58 6.25
N ASN A 67 0.62 -15.00 7.13
CA ASN A 67 0.83 -16.00 8.19
C ASN A 67 2.19 -15.82 8.92
N THR A 68 2.58 -14.57 9.17
CA THR A 68 3.91 -14.22 9.69
C THR A 68 3.81 -12.96 10.56
N ALA A 69 4.39 -13.01 11.76
CA ALA A 69 4.45 -11.84 12.64
C ALA A 69 5.36 -10.75 12.07
N ILE A 70 4.85 -9.52 12.00
CA ILE A 70 5.56 -8.36 11.49
C ILE A 70 6.32 -7.69 12.63
N LYS A 71 7.65 -7.84 12.61
CA LYS A 71 8.54 -7.29 13.64
C LYS A 71 8.85 -5.80 13.48
N ARG A 72 8.77 -5.27 12.26
CA ARG A 72 9.13 -3.88 11.94
C ARG A 72 8.20 -3.30 10.89
N ILE A 73 7.77 -2.06 11.13
CA ILE A 73 6.89 -1.30 10.24
C ILE A 73 7.52 0.05 9.94
N LEU A 74 7.51 0.46 8.67
CA LEU A 74 8.00 1.76 8.23
C LEU A 74 6.82 2.62 7.79
N VAL A 75 6.63 3.78 8.40
CA VAL A 75 5.43 4.59 8.18
C VAL A 75 5.73 6.06 7.89
N ASP A 76 4.76 6.73 7.29
CA ASP A 76 4.77 8.18 7.14
C ASP A 76 4.52 8.89 8.46
N ARG A 77 4.79 10.21 8.47
CA ARG A 77 4.58 11.06 9.63
C ARG A 77 3.10 11.11 10.09
N GLY A 78 2.15 10.82 9.20
CA GLY A 78 0.73 10.76 9.51
C GLY A 78 0.34 9.65 10.51
N PHE A 79 1.20 8.65 10.69
CA PHE A 79 0.96 7.54 11.62
C PHE A 79 1.50 7.78 13.04
N ARG A 80 1.83 9.02 13.41
CA ARG A 80 2.27 9.34 14.79
C ARG A 80 1.15 9.06 15.80
N GLY A 81 1.49 8.64 17.01
CA GLY A 81 0.48 8.31 18.03
C GLY A 81 -0.34 7.07 17.67
N HIS A 82 0.32 6.06 17.09
CA HIS A 82 -0.28 4.74 16.87
C HIS A 82 -0.28 3.91 18.15
N ASP A 83 -1.17 2.93 18.22
CA ASP A 83 -1.33 2.05 19.40
C ASP A 83 -0.58 0.71 19.28
N VAL A 84 0.26 0.55 18.25
CA VAL A 84 1.07 -0.68 18.06
C VAL A 84 2.19 -0.74 19.10
N THR A 85 2.19 -1.80 19.91
CA THR A 85 3.17 -2.06 20.98
C THR A 85 4.07 -3.27 20.72
N ASP A 86 3.64 -4.18 19.85
CA ASP A 86 4.26 -5.49 19.62
C ASP A 86 5.20 -5.53 18.39
N ALA A 87 5.50 -4.37 17.79
CA ALA A 87 6.43 -4.23 16.67
C ALA A 87 7.22 -2.92 16.71
N GLU A 88 8.42 -2.93 16.12
CA GLU A 88 9.24 -1.72 15.94
C GLU A 88 8.65 -0.83 14.84
N VAL A 89 7.99 0.27 15.21
CA VAL A 89 7.44 1.23 14.25
C VAL A 89 8.41 2.40 14.04
N LEU A 90 8.93 2.51 12.82
CA LEU A 90 9.81 3.60 12.41
C LEU A 90 9.02 4.64 11.63
N VAL A 91 8.77 5.78 12.26
CA VAL A 91 8.10 6.93 11.66
C VAL A 91 9.09 7.78 10.86
N SER A 92 8.65 8.32 9.73
CA SER A 92 9.44 9.25 8.92
C SER A 92 9.94 10.47 9.72
N TYR A 93 11.18 10.90 9.45
CA TYR A 93 11.90 11.99 10.14
C TYR A 93 12.36 11.72 11.58
N THR A 94 12.35 10.46 12.04
CA THR A 94 12.97 10.09 13.33
C THR A 94 14.49 10.35 13.29
N LYS A 95 14.99 11.08 14.31
CA LYS A 95 16.40 11.43 14.49
C LYS A 95 17.14 10.32 15.24
N GLY A 96 18.47 10.30 15.15
CA GLY A 96 19.32 9.37 15.92
C GLY A 96 19.30 7.91 15.46
N LEU A 97 18.73 7.62 14.28
CA LEU A 97 18.66 6.24 13.77
C LEU A 97 20.01 5.75 13.22
N PRO A 98 20.35 4.46 13.44
CA PRO A 98 21.46 3.79 12.76
C PRO A 98 21.37 3.92 11.23
N PRO A 99 22.51 3.90 10.51
CA PRO A 99 22.54 4.06 9.04
C PRO A 99 21.65 3.07 8.28
N SER A 100 21.55 1.83 8.76
CA SER A 100 20.71 0.78 8.16
C SER A 100 19.22 1.10 8.21
N LEU A 101 18.72 1.56 9.37
CA LEU A 101 17.33 1.96 9.58
C LEU A 101 17.00 3.23 8.81
N LYS A 102 17.93 4.19 8.78
CA LYS A 102 17.79 5.40 7.95
C LYS A 102 17.66 5.05 6.47
N ARG A 103 18.43 4.06 5.97
CA ARG A 103 18.33 3.59 4.58
C ARG A 103 17.01 2.86 4.31
N ALA A 104 16.52 2.05 5.24
CA ALA A 104 15.22 1.39 5.12
C ALA A 104 14.07 2.43 5.05
N LEU A 105 14.08 3.41 5.95
CA LEU A 105 13.09 4.49 6.00
C LEU A 105 13.11 5.35 4.74
N ARG A 106 14.29 5.60 4.14
CA ARG A 106 14.41 6.24 2.83
C ARG A 106 13.81 5.38 1.71
N ARG A 107 14.10 4.08 1.68
CA ARG A 107 13.55 3.14 0.67
C ARG A 107 12.03 3.02 0.73
N ARG A 108 11.41 3.23 1.90
CA ARG A 108 9.95 3.31 2.06
C ARG A 108 9.30 4.29 1.09
N GLN A 109 9.98 5.36 0.67
CA GLN A 109 9.46 6.30 -0.34
C GLN A 109 9.09 5.63 -1.67
N ALA A 110 9.62 4.43 -1.94
CA ALA A 110 9.18 3.61 -3.06
C ALA A 110 7.68 3.28 -3.01
N ILE A 111 7.00 3.32 -1.86
CA ILE A 111 5.55 3.12 -1.76
C ILE A 111 4.76 4.02 -2.73
N GLU A 112 5.22 5.24 -2.98
CA GLU A 112 4.54 6.20 -3.87
C GLU A 112 4.54 5.71 -5.32
N PRO A 113 5.69 5.33 -5.93
CA PRO A 113 5.69 4.64 -7.21
C PRO A 113 4.79 3.40 -7.26
N TRP A 114 4.73 2.60 -6.19
CA TRP A 114 3.96 1.37 -6.15
C TRP A 114 2.45 1.65 -6.16
N ILE A 115 2.01 2.64 -5.38
CA ILE A 115 0.64 3.16 -5.43
C ILE A 115 0.36 3.76 -6.82
N GLY A 116 1.33 4.45 -7.42
CA GLY A 116 1.24 4.97 -8.78
C GLY A 116 0.94 3.87 -9.81
N HIS A 117 1.68 2.77 -9.76
CA HIS A 117 1.40 1.58 -10.57
C HIS A 117 0.00 1.04 -10.25
N MET A 118 -0.39 0.86 -9.00
CA MET A 118 -1.75 0.36 -8.69
C MET A 118 -2.86 1.26 -9.24
N LYS A 119 -2.65 2.59 -9.26
CA LYS A 119 -3.59 3.55 -9.85
C LYS A 119 -3.67 3.46 -11.37
N HIS A 120 -2.53 3.51 -12.06
CA HIS A 120 -2.50 3.52 -13.52
C HIS A 120 -2.91 2.17 -14.12
N ASP A 121 -2.42 1.13 -13.49
CA ASP A 121 -2.14 -0.17 -14.08
C ASP A 121 -3.15 -1.19 -13.50
N GLY A 122 -3.53 -1.00 -12.23
CA GLY A 122 -4.62 -1.70 -11.56
C GLY A 122 -5.94 -0.91 -11.46
N LYS A 123 -6.01 0.32 -12.00
CA LYS A 123 -7.21 1.18 -11.95
C LYS A 123 -7.69 1.55 -10.53
N LEU A 124 -6.81 1.53 -9.53
CA LEU A 124 -7.15 1.91 -8.15
C LEU A 124 -7.83 3.29 -8.03
N GLY A 125 -7.54 4.20 -8.96
CA GLY A 125 -8.14 5.53 -8.99
C GLY A 125 -9.62 5.59 -9.35
N ARG A 126 -10.24 4.48 -9.80
CA ARG A 126 -11.66 4.44 -10.19
C ARG A 126 -12.31 3.10 -9.86
N CYS A 127 -13.10 3.08 -8.80
CA CYS A 127 -13.94 1.94 -8.44
C CYS A 127 -15.22 1.93 -9.30
N HIS A 128 -15.55 0.78 -9.87
CA HIS A 128 -16.81 0.56 -10.61
C HIS A 128 -17.83 -0.25 -9.80
N LEU A 129 -17.42 -0.77 -8.64
CA LEU A 129 -18.28 -1.49 -7.72
C LEU A 129 -18.99 -0.49 -6.80
N LYS A 130 -20.19 -0.85 -6.36
CA LYS A 130 -21.05 0.00 -5.52
C LYS A 130 -20.80 -0.25 -4.04
N GLY A 131 -20.96 0.81 -3.24
CA GLY A 131 -20.92 0.67 -1.79
C GLY A 131 -19.51 0.55 -1.21
N LEU A 132 -19.40 0.69 0.11
CA LEU A 132 -18.17 0.43 0.86
C LEU A 132 -17.62 -0.98 0.64
N LEU A 133 -18.52 -1.96 0.50
CA LEU A 133 -18.14 -3.34 0.19
C LEU A 133 -17.49 -3.43 -1.21
N GLY A 134 -18.06 -2.75 -2.20
CA GLY A 134 -17.48 -2.67 -3.54
C GLY A 134 -16.10 -2.04 -3.54
N ASP A 135 -15.90 -0.96 -2.79
CA ASP A 135 -14.58 -0.33 -2.61
C ASP A 135 -13.56 -1.30 -2.03
N GLN A 136 -13.93 -2.04 -0.98
CA GLN A 136 -13.05 -3.02 -0.35
C GLN A 136 -12.70 -4.18 -1.30
N ILE A 137 -13.68 -4.73 -2.02
CA ILE A 137 -13.46 -5.81 -3.00
C ILE A 137 -12.52 -5.30 -4.10
N HIS A 138 -12.82 -4.13 -4.67
CA HIS A 138 -12.00 -3.55 -5.72
C HIS A 138 -10.56 -3.36 -5.26
N ALA A 139 -10.38 -2.78 -4.07
CA ALA A 139 -9.07 -2.62 -3.46
C ALA A 139 -8.32 -3.95 -3.34
N THR A 140 -8.93 -4.97 -2.76
CA THR A 140 -8.31 -6.29 -2.61
C THR A 140 -7.90 -6.90 -3.96
N LEU A 141 -8.74 -6.77 -4.99
CA LEU A 141 -8.43 -7.27 -6.34
C LEU A 141 -7.27 -6.51 -7.00
N VAL A 142 -7.19 -5.19 -6.82
CA VAL A 142 -6.05 -4.39 -7.29
C VAL A 142 -4.74 -4.85 -6.64
N ALA A 143 -4.76 -5.09 -5.33
CA ALA A 143 -3.60 -5.58 -4.59
C ALA A 143 -3.14 -6.95 -5.12
N ALA A 144 -4.07 -7.89 -5.32
CA ALA A 144 -3.78 -9.20 -5.89
C ALA A 144 -3.21 -9.09 -7.31
N ALA A 145 -3.82 -8.27 -8.17
CA ALA A 145 -3.34 -8.04 -9.53
C ALA A 145 -1.94 -7.42 -9.57
N HIS A 146 -1.60 -6.52 -8.64
CA HIS A 146 -0.23 -5.98 -8.50
C HIS A 146 0.78 -7.08 -8.15
N ASN A 147 0.43 -7.97 -7.23
CA ASN A 147 1.28 -9.10 -6.85
C ASN A 147 1.50 -10.05 -8.03
N PHE A 148 0.44 -10.44 -8.74
CA PHE A 148 0.55 -11.31 -9.92
C PHE A 148 1.44 -10.69 -10.99
N ARG A 149 1.27 -9.41 -11.32
CA ARG A 149 2.13 -8.73 -12.29
C ARG A 149 3.59 -8.68 -11.86
N THR A 150 3.84 -8.53 -10.56
CA THR A 150 5.20 -8.57 -9.99
C THR A 150 5.82 -9.97 -10.12
N ILE A 151 5.05 -11.02 -9.85
CA ILE A 151 5.51 -12.42 -9.99
C ILE A 151 5.76 -12.75 -11.46
N LEU A 152 4.81 -12.47 -12.34
CA LEU A 152 4.91 -12.73 -13.78
C LEU A 152 6.11 -12.00 -14.41
N ARG A 153 6.40 -10.76 -13.99
CA ARG A 153 7.59 -10.04 -14.46
C ARG A 153 8.89 -10.76 -14.08
N LYS A 154 8.98 -11.30 -12.87
CA LYS A 154 10.16 -12.08 -12.43
C LYS A 154 10.28 -13.40 -13.17
N LEU A 155 9.17 -14.12 -13.33
CA LEU A 155 9.15 -15.37 -14.10
C LEU A 155 9.57 -15.13 -15.55
N ARG A 156 9.09 -14.04 -16.18
CA ARG A 156 9.52 -13.67 -17.52
C ARG A 156 11.03 -13.43 -17.61
N LEU A 157 11.61 -12.68 -16.67
CA LEU A 157 13.06 -12.44 -16.64
C LEU A 157 13.85 -13.74 -16.45
N PHE A 158 13.41 -14.58 -15.51
CA PHE A 158 14.01 -15.90 -15.28
C PHE A 158 13.97 -16.76 -16.54
N CYS A 159 12.82 -16.86 -17.23
CA CYS A 159 12.72 -17.61 -18.48
C CYS A 159 13.65 -17.06 -19.56
N VAL A 160 13.75 -15.73 -19.72
CA VAL A 160 14.66 -15.12 -20.71
C VAL A 160 16.12 -15.45 -20.41
N GLU A 161 16.54 -15.37 -19.15
CA GLU A 161 17.91 -15.71 -18.73
C GLU A 161 18.19 -17.21 -18.91
N PHE A 162 17.27 -18.07 -18.49
CA PHE A 162 17.41 -19.52 -18.55
C PHE A 162 17.45 -20.03 -20.00
N PHE A 163 16.49 -19.66 -20.84
CA PHE A 163 16.47 -20.07 -22.25
C PHE A 163 17.56 -19.38 -23.07
N GLY A 164 17.95 -18.15 -22.71
CA GLY A 164 19.09 -17.46 -23.31
C GLY A 164 20.42 -18.11 -22.97
N TRP A 165 20.56 -18.69 -21.77
CA TRP A 165 21.72 -19.48 -21.38
C TRP A 165 21.79 -20.81 -22.14
N ILE A 166 20.67 -21.56 -22.21
CA ILE A 166 20.60 -22.82 -22.97
C ILE A 166 21.08 -22.61 -24.42
N LYS A 167 20.56 -21.59 -25.10
CA LYS A 167 20.95 -21.28 -26.50
C LYS A 167 22.41 -20.87 -26.70
N LYS A 168 23.15 -20.52 -25.65
CA LYS A 168 24.58 -20.19 -25.72
C LYS A 168 25.48 -21.38 -25.40
N SER A 169 24.91 -22.45 -24.86
CA SER A 169 25.64 -23.66 -24.46
C SER A 169 25.60 -24.76 -25.53
N ASP A 170 24.76 -24.59 -26.55
CA ASP A 170 24.77 -25.31 -27.83
C ASP A 170 25.62 -24.56 -28.86
#